data_AF-A0A2T4H3C2-F1
#
_entry.id   AF-A0A2T4H3C2-F1
#
_cell.length_a   1.000
_cell.length_b   1.000
_cell.length_c   1.000
_cell.angle_alpha   90.00
_cell.angle_beta   90.00
_cell.angle_gamma   90.00
#
_symmetry.space_group_name_H-M   'P 1'
#
loop_
_entity.id
_entity.type
_entity.pdbx_description
1 polymer ?
#
loop_
_entity_poly.entity_id
_entity_poly.type
_entity_poly.pdbx_seq_one_letter_code
_entity_poly.pdbx_strand_id
1 'polypeptide(L)'
;MSYTIKVRVYQTNPNAYFHIVEKGCWHYANGSQWNEQNGILTLSMGGSGTSGMLRFKTEQNKEGFFVAMGVHNYKPWVDTVTGLGDDITCVKALPEYYGNASDRTRSRESQRTEQTILNIDRRNISTHYKVKEGNNLELDITIG
;
A
#
# COMPACT_ATOMS: atom_id res chain seq x y z
N MET A 1 13.75 -1.40 16.34
CA MET A 1 14.20 -2.33 15.28
C MET A 1 13.51 -1.92 14.00
N SER A 2 14.26 -1.68 12.92
CA SER A 2 13.70 -1.22 11.65
C SER A 2 12.98 -2.35 10.91
N TYR A 3 12.13 -1.97 9.96
CA TYR A 3 11.44 -2.89 9.05
C TYR A 3 11.62 -2.43 7.61
N THR A 4 11.63 -3.38 6.69
CA THR A 4 11.53 -3.11 5.25
C THR A 4 10.37 -3.89 4.65
N ILE A 5 9.70 -3.30 3.67
CA ILE A 5 8.73 -3.99 2.80
C ILE A 5 9.20 -3.79 1.37
N LYS A 6 9.71 -4.86 0.75
CA LYS A 6 9.99 -4.91 -0.68
C LYS A 6 8.69 -5.12 -1.43
N VAL A 7 8.40 -4.25 -2.39
CA VAL A 7 7.16 -4.27 -3.18
C VAL A 7 7.46 -4.70 -4.61
N ARG A 8 6.73 -5.70 -5.11
CA ARG A 8 6.72 -6.07 -6.53
C ARG A 8 5.33 -5.80 -7.10
N VAL A 9 5.27 -5.12 -8.25
CA VAL A 9 4.02 -4.82 -8.94
C VAL A 9 3.94 -5.65 -10.21
N TYR A 10 2.87 -6.40 -10.36
CA TYR A 10 2.59 -7.25 -11.52
C TYR A 10 1.34 -6.72 -12.22
N GLN A 11 1.51 -6.19 -13.43
CA GLN A 11 0.38 -5.83 -14.31
C GLN A 11 0.15 -6.97 -15.29
N THR A 12 -0.96 -7.67 -15.12
CA THR A 12 -1.21 -8.96 -15.79
C THR A 12 -2.22 -8.86 -16.92
N ASN A 13 -2.99 -7.76 -16.97
CA ASN A 13 -3.95 -7.51 -18.02
C ASN A 13 -3.54 -6.30 -18.86
N PRO A 14 -3.22 -6.49 -20.15
CA PRO A 14 -2.70 -5.42 -21.00
C PRO A 14 -3.75 -4.39 -21.45
N ASN A 15 -5.03 -4.54 -21.06
CA ASN A 15 -6.08 -3.60 -21.46
C ASN A 15 -5.98 -2.21 -20.80
N ALA A 16 -5.12 -2.06 -19.79
CA ALA A 16 -4.77 -0.80 -19.16
C ALA A 16 -3.35 -0.88 -18.60
N TYR A 17 -2.75 0.28 -18.36
CA TYR A 17 -1.45 0.39 -17.70
C TYR A 17 -1.54 1.41 -16.57
N PHE A 18 -1.18 0.98 -15.37
CA PHE A 18 -1.17 1.78 -14.15
C PHE A 18 0.24 2.28 -13.85
N HIS A 19 0.29 3.53 -13.39
CA HIS A 19 1.50 4.18 -12.92
C HIS A 19 1.36 4.52 -11.44
N ILE A 20 2.46 4.45 -10.69
CA ILE A 20 2.52 5.03 -9.35
C ILE A 20 2.59 6.54 -9.52
N VAL A 21 1.55 7.24 -9.07
CA VAL A 21 1.44 8.71 -9.18
C VAL A 21 1.69 9.42 -7.86
N GLU A 22 1.77 8.69 -6.75
CA GLU A 22 2.09 9.25 -5.43
C GLU A 22 2.64 8.18 -4.49
N LYS A 23 3.62 8.57 -3.66
CA LYS A 23 4.23 7.73 -2.62
C LYS A 23 4.12 8.48 -1.29
N GLY A 24 3.30 7.96 -0.37
CA GLY A 24 3.11 8.52 0.96
C GLY A 24 3.98 7.84 2.01
N CYS A 25 4.43 8.61 2.99
CA CYS A 25 5.18 8.13 4.16
C CYS A 25 4.53 8.65 5.43
N TRP A 26 4.33 7.78 6.42
CA TRP A 26 3.85 8.20 7.73
C TRP A 26 5.01 8.49 8.68
N HIS A 27 4.82 9.45 9.59
CA HIS A 27 5.90 10.02 10.39
C HIS A 27 6.18 9.28 11.70
N TYR A 28 5.30 8.38 12.15
CA TYR A 28 5.52 7.59 13.37
C TYR A 28 6.74 6.67 13.23
N ALA A 29 7.21 6.16 14.38
CA ALA A 29 8.30 5.19 14.46
C ALA A 29 9.59 5.64 13.74
N ASN A 30 9.97 6.91 13.92
CA ASN A 30 11.08 7.58 13.21
C ASN A 30 10.91 7.64 11.68
N GLY A 31 9.65 7.68 11.23
CA GLY A 31 9.27 7.85 9.84
C GLY A 31 9.40 6.60 8.98
N SER A 32 9.02 6.79 7.73
CA SER A 32 9.22 5.85 6.64
C SER A 32 9.77 6.55 5.41
N GLN A 33 10.42 5.80 4.53
CA GLN A 33 10.95 6.30 3.26
C GLN A 33 10.77 5.28 2.16
N TRP A 34 10.41 5.76 0.96
CA TRP A 34 10.40 4.95 -0.24
C TRP A 34 11.75 5.06 -0.96
N ASN A 35 12.34 3.91 -1.23
CA ASN A 35 13.56 3.78 -2.02
C ASN A 35 13.25 2.98 -3.29
N GLU A 36 13.85 3.37 -4.40
CA GLU A 36 13.72 2.66 -5.67
C GLU A 36 15.12 2.45 -6.25
N GLN A 37 15.51 1.19 -6.42
CA GLN A 37 16.83 0.83 -6.93
C GLN A 37 16.69 -0.36 -7.88
N ASN A 38 17.20 -0.22 -9.10
CA ASN A 38 17.16 -1.28 -10.13
C ASN A 38 15.73 -1.83 -10.38
N GLY A 39 14.73 -0.94 -10.37
CA GLY A 39 13.31 -1.32 -10.53
C GLY A 39 12.69 -2.02 -9.31
N ILE A 40 13.41 -2.11 -8.19
CA ILE A 40 12.88 -2.65 -6.93
C ILE A 40 12.44 -1.48 -6.04
N LEU A 41 11.15 -1.46 -5.71
CA LEU A 41 10.56 -0.51 -4.80
C LEU A 41 10.58 -1.05 -3.37
N THR A 42 11.10 -0.28 -2.41
CA THR A 42 11.21 -0.70 -1.00
C THR A 42 10.76 0.42 -0.07
N LEU A 43 9.87 0.10 0.87
CA LEU A 43 9.53 0.96 2.00
C LEU A 43 10.42 0.61 3.19
N SER A 44 11.27 1.53 3.63
CA SER A 44 12.00 1.41 4.89
C SER A 44 11.27 2.15 6.01
N MET A 45 11.21 1.55 7.20
CA MET A 45 10.54 2.10 8.38
C MET A 45 11.46 2.03 9.58
N GLY A 46 11.52 3.10 10.38
CA GLY A 46 12.38 3.15 11.57
C GLY A 46 11.96 2.15 12.66
N GLY A 47 10.69 1.74 12.66
CA GLY A 47 10.18 0.64 13.47
C GLY A 47 8.72 0.29 13.23
N SER A 48 8.17 -0.58 14.08
CA SER A 48 6.73 -0.89 14.10
C SER A 48 5.92 0.34 14.51
N GLY A 49 4.74 0.52 13.92
CA GLY A 49 3.81 1.61 14.21
C GLY A 49 3.75 2.70 13.13
N THR A 50 4.35 2.45 11.96
CA THR A 50 4.30 3.36 10.81
C THR A 50 4.01 2.60 9.51
N SER A 51 3.88 3.34 8.40
CA SER A 51 3.46 2.81 7.11
C SER A 51 3.86 3.72 5.95
N GLY A 52 3.73 3.19 4.74
CA GLY A 52 3.71 3.95 3.51
C GLY A 52 2.43 3.68 2.72
N MET A 53 2.26 4.42 1.64
CA MET A 53 1.15 4.26 0.71
C MET A 53 1.62 4.49 -0.71
N LEU A 54 1.10 3.70 -1.64
CA LEU A 54 1.27 3.89 -3.08
C LEU A 54 -0.10 4.19 -3.69
N ARG A 55 -0.21 5.29 -4.44
CA ARG A 55 -1.39 5.58 -5.24
C ARG A 55 -1.10 5.29 -6.70
N PHE A 56 -1.98 4.52 -7.32
CA PHE A 56 -1.90 4.12 -8.72
C PHE A 56 -3.01 4.81 -9.51
N LYS A 57 -2.71 5.20 -10.74
CA LYS A 57 -3.71 5.64 -11.73
C LYS A 57 -3.37 5.10 -13.11
N THR A 58 -4.39 4.82 -13.91
CA THR A 58 -4.23 4.58 -15.36
C THR A 58 -3.77 5.86 -16.07
N GLU A 59 -3.13 5.73 -17.24
CA GLU A 59 -2.71 6.88 -18.07
C GLU A 59 -3.83 7.88 -18.36
N GLN A 60 -5.06 7.40 -18.54
CA GLN A 60 -6.23 8.23 -18.83
C GLN A 60 -6.92 8.75 -17.56
N ASN A 61 -6.35 8.51 -16.37
CA ASN A 61 -6.92 8.83 -15.06
C ASN A 61 -8.35 8.30 -14.81
N LYS A 62 -8.76 7.23 -15.50
CA LYS A 62 -10.10 6.64 -15.37
C LYS A 62 -10.21 5.70 -14.18
N GLU A 63 -9.18 4.90 -13.94
CA GLU A 63 -9.12 4.00 -12.80
C GLU A 63 -8.03 4.46 -11.82
N GLY A 64 -8.33 4.40 -10.53
CA GLY A 64 -7.41 4.75 -9.47
C GLY A 64 -7.65 3.93 -8.21
N PHE A 65 -6.56 3.59 -7.54
CA PHE A 65 -6.58 2.90 -6.26
C PHE A 65 -5.35 3.27 -5.44
N PHE A 66 -5.37 2.99 -4.15
CA PHE A 66 -4.17 3.03 -3.33
C PHE A 66 -3.96 1.70 -2.61
N VAL A 67 -2.70 1.45 -2.26
CA VAL A 67 -2.29 0.38 -1.36
C VAL A 67 -1.55 1.03 -0.21
N ALA A 68 -2.08 0.90 1.00
CA ALA A 68 -1.40 1.24 2.24
C ALA A 68 -0.76 -0.03 2.81
N MET A 69 0.49 0.07 3.27
CA MET A 69 1.16 -1.05 3.93
C MET A 69 2.10 -0.57 5.03
N GLY A 70 2.25 -1.37 6.07
CA GLY A 70 3.14 -1.04 7.17
C GLY A 70 3.27 -2.17 8.17
N VAL A 71 3.69 -1.79 9.38
CA VAL A 71 3.79 -2.71 10.51
C VAL A 71 3.05 -2.12 11.69
N HIS A 72 2.15 -2.90 12.29
CA HIS A 72 1.41 -2.53 13.48
C HIS A 72 1.60 -3.63 14.52
N ASN A 73 1.94 -3.27 15.76
CA ASN A 73 2.23 -4.23 16.85
C ASN A 73 3.09 -5.42 16.39
N TYR A 74 4.19 -5.11 15.71
CA TYR A 74 5.21 -6.06 15.23
C TYR A 74 4.75 -7.05 14.14
N LYS A 75 3.55 -6.87 13.57
CA LYS A 75 3.05 -7.67 12.43
C LYS A 75 2.79 -6.79 11.22
N PRO A 76 3.03 -7.30 9.99
CA PRO A 76 2.69 -6.58 8.78
C PRO A 76 1.17 -6.36 8.65
N TRP A 77 0.80 -5.34 7.88
CA TRP A 77 -0.57 -5.11 7.46
C TRP A 77 -0.60 -4.48 6.07
N VAL A 78 -1.63 -4.80 5.29
CA VAL A 78 -1.93 -4.16 4.00
C VAL A 78 -3.41 -3.81 3.92
N ASP A 79 -3.71 -2.71 3.23
CA ASP A 79 -5.05 -2.36 2.82
C ASP A 79 -5.04 -1.77 1.41
N THR A 80 -5.99 -2.21 0.59
CA THR A 80 -6.22 -1.75 -0.77
C THR A 80 -7.56 -1.06 -0.83
N VAL A 81 -7.62 0.11 -1.46
CA VAL A 81 -8.89 0.83 -1.66
C VAL A 81 -8.97 1.30 -3.10
N THR A 82 -10.08 0.96 -3.75
CA THR A 82 -10.42 1.32 -5.13
C THR A 82 -11.55 2.35 -5.14
N GLY A 83 -11.95 2.83 -6.33
CA GLY A 83 -13.07 3.77 -6.45
C GLY A 83 -12.78 5.13 -5.83
N LEU A 84 -11.53 5.58 -5.93
CA LEU A 84 -11.08 6.84 -5.36
C LEU A 84 -11.61 8.03 -6.16
N GLY A 85 -12.11 9.04 -5.47
CA GLY A 85 -12.26 10.38 -6.05
C GLY A 85 -10.90 10.99 -6.39
N ASP A 86 -10.86 11.90 -7.37
CA ASP A 86 -9.62 12.51 -7.83
C ASP A 86 -8.87 13.32 -6.76
N ASP A 87 -9.59 13.81 -5.76
CA ASP A 87 -9.09 14.57 -4.62
C ASP A 87 -8.53 13.69 -3.47
N ILE A 88 -8.68 12.36 -3.58
CA ILE A 88 -8.21 11.41 -2.57
C ILE A 88 -6.74 11.04 -2.85
N THR A 89 -5.83 11.85 -2.33
CA THR A 89 -4.37 11.69 -2.41
C THR A 89 -3.81 10.88 -1.23
N CYS A 90 -2.55 10.43 -1.30
CA CYS A 90 -1.89 9.79 -0.17
C CYS A 90 -1.81 10.73 1.04
N VAL A 91 -1.57 12.02 0.82
CA VAL A 91 -1.52 13.03 1.89
C VAL A 91 -2.85 13.13 2.65
N LYS A 92 -3.98 13.05 1.95
CA LYS A 92 -5.32 13.06 2.56
C LYS A 92 -5.65 11.72 3.22
N ALA A 93 -5.31 10.62 2.55
CA ALA A 93 -5.78 9.29 2.90
C ALA A 93 -4.97 8.58 4.00
N LEU A 94 -3.64 8.74 3.99
CA LEU A 94 -2.75 8.05 4.91
C LEU A 94 -2.97 8.42 6.40
N PRO A 95 -3.25 9.68 6.78
CA PRO A 95 -3.57 10.04 8.16
C PRO A 95 -4.78 9.29 8.75
N GLU A 96 -5.74 8.89 7.92
CA GLU A 96 -6.97 8.21 8.39
C GLU A 96 -6.70 6.83 9.02
N TYR A 97 -5.54 6.22 8.76
CA TYR A 97 -5.13 4.97 9.43
C TYR A 97 -4.64 5.19 10.88
N TYR A 98 -4.38 6.44 11.26
CA TYR A 98 -3.77 6.82 12.54
C TYR A 98 -4.61 7.79 13.37
N GLY A 99 -5.74 8.26 12.81
CA GLY A 99 -6.69 9.13 13.50
C GLY A 99 -7.65 8.37 14.41
N ASN A 100 -8.84 8.96 14.60
CA ASN A 100 -9.92 8.37 15.38
C ASN A 100 -10.32 6.98 14.84
N ALA A 101 -11.02 6.19 15.67
CA ALA A 101 -11.53 4.89 15.27
C ALA A 101 -12.41 5.00 14.00
N SER A 102 -11.88 4.50 12.89
CA SER A 102 -12.49 4.51 11.56
C SER A 102 -12.33 3.13 10.91
N ASP A 103 -12.91 2.92 9.74
CA ASP A 103 -12.68 1.69 8.96
C ASP A 103 -11.20 1.50 8.62
N ARG A 104 -10.45 2.57 8.36
CA ARG A 104 -9.01 2.50 8.05
C ARG A 104 -8.18 2.17 9.29
N THR A 105 -8.52 2.73 10.44
CA THR A 105 -7.91 2.37 11.72
C THR A 105 -8.12 0.88 12.01
N ARG A 106 -9.36 0.38 11.86
CA ARG A 106 -9.70 -1.04 11.99
C ARG A 106 -8.97 -1.91 10.97
N SER A 107 -8.82 -1.43 9.74
CA SER A 107 -8.11 -2.13 8.68
C SER A 107 -6.63 -2.35 9.03
N ARG A 108 -5.91 -1.32 9.50
CA ARG A 108 -4.54 -1.46 10.03
C ARG A 108 -4.48 -2.43 11.21
N GLU A 109 -5.42 -2.32 12.15
CA GLU A 109 -5.46 -3.14 13.37
C GLU A 109 -5.81 -4.61 13.11
N SER A 110 -6.49 -4.90 12.01
CA SER A 110 -6.78 -6.27 11.58
C SER A 110 -5.53 -7.05 11.17
N GLN A 111 -4.41 -6.37 10.87
CA GLN A 111 -3.13 -6.98 10.49
C GLN A 111 -3.28 -7.98 9.32
N ARG A 112 -4.20 -7.70 8.39
CA ARG A 112 -4.40 -8.50 7.18
C ARG A 112 -3.13 -8.51 6.34
N THR A 113 -2.73 -9.68 5.88
CA THR A 113 -1.54 -9.87 5.03
C THR A 113 -1.88 -10.06 3.55
N GLU A 114 -3.16 -10.08 3.21
CA GLU A 114 -3.64 -10.24 1.86
C GLU A 114 -5.02 -9.61 1.67
N GLN A 115 -5.33 -9.23 0.44
CA GLN A 115 -6.63 -8.71 0.05
C GLN A 115 -6.79 -8.78 -1.47
N THR A 116 -8.00 -9.11 -1.94
CA THR A 116 -8.38 -8.99 -3.35
C THR A 116 -9.66 -8.17 -3.44
N ILE A 117 -9.67 -7.12 -4.28
CA ILE A 117 -10.83 -6.28 -4.53
C ILE A 117 -11.11 -6.25 -6.04
N LEU A 118 -12.36 -6.49 -6.40
CA LEU A 118 -12.88 -6.19 -7.73
C LEU A 118 -13.30 -4.72 -7.77
N ASN A 119 -12.63 -3.90 -8.59
CA ASN A 119 -13.02 -2.50 -8.76
C ASN A 119 -14.29 -2.36 -9.63
N ILE A 120 -14.81 -1.14 -9.75
CA ILE A 120 -16.02 -0.86 -10.52
C ILE A 120 -15.88 -1.19 -12.02
N ASP A 121 -14.65 -1.14 -12.54
CA ASP A 121 -14.28 -1.49 -13.91
C ASP A 121 -14.01 -2.99 -14.11
N ARG A 122 -14.37 -3.82 -13.11
CA ARG A 122 -14.22 -5.29 -13.11
C ARG A 122 -12.77 -5.77 -13.19
N ARG A 123 -11.84 -4.99 -12.66
CA ARG A 123 -10.44 -5.34 -12.47
C ARG A 123 -10.17 -5.86 -11.07
N ASN A 124 -9.50 -7.00 -10.96
CA ASN A 124 -9.02 -7.49 -9.67
C ASN A 124 -7.72 -6.79 -9.28
N ILE A 125 -7.72 -6.16 -8.10
CA ILE A 125 -6.51 -5.65 -7.45
C ILE A 125 -6.24 -6.53 -6.25
N SER A 126 -5.12 -7.27 -6.30
CA SER A 126 -4.72 -8.20 -5.26
C SER A 126 -3.43 -7.73 -4.59
N THR A 127 -3.36 -7.86 -3.28
CA THR A 127 -2.15 -7.63 -2.48
C THR A 127 -1.90 -8.85 -1.61
N HIS A 128 -0.66 -9.31 -1.53
CA HIS A 128 -0.30 -10.51 -0.76
C HIS A 128 1.13 -10.43 -0.26
N TYR A 129 1.32 -10.53 1.06
CA TYR A 129 2.66 -10.65 1.65
C TYR A 129 3.21 -12.05 1.42
N LYS A 130 4.19 -12.15 0.53
CA LYS A 130 4.98 -13.37 0.31
C LYS A 130 5.87 -13.70 1.51
N VAL A 131 6.43 -12.68 2.16
CA VAL A 131 7.17 -12.81 3.42
C VAL A 131 6.50 -11.93 4.47
N LYS A 132 5.96 -12.56 5.51
CA LYS A 132 5.09 -11.93 6.53
C LYS A 132 5.64 -12.00 7.96
N GLU A 133 6.85 -12.52 8.12
CA GLU A 133 7.53 -12.66 9.42
C GLU A 133 8.91 -12.02 9.37
N GLY A 134 9.43 -11.67 10.55
CA GLY A 134 10.69 -10.95 10.69
C GLY A 134 10.60 -9.49 10.23
N ASN A 135 11.75 -8.93 9.87
CA ASN A 135 11.91 -7.50 9.61
C ASN A 135 12.04 -7.14 8.13
N ASN A 136 12.27 -8.14 7.27
CA ASN A 136 12.43 -7.98 5.83
C ASN A 136 11.25 -8.64 5.13
N LEU A 137 10.21 -7.85 4.91
CA LEU A 137 8.94 -8.30 4.39
C LEU A 137 8.92 -8.17 2.86
N GLU A 138 8.12 -8.98 2.19
CA GLU A 138 7.92 -8.90 0.74
C GLU A 138 6.42 -8.88 0.45
N LEU A 139 5.97 -7.87 -0.29
CA LEU A 139 4.59 -7.71 -0.75
C LEU A 139 4.53 -7.74 -2.27
N ASP A 140 3.67 -8.61 -2.80
CA ASP A 140 3.29 -8.61 -4.20
C ASP A 140 1.95 -7.86 -4.36
N ILE A 141 1.90 -6.96 -5.35
CA ILE A 141 0.69 -6.26 -5.80
C ILE A 141 0.40 -6.77 -7.22
N THR A 142 -0.74 -7.40 -7.43
CA THR A 142 -1.17 -7.91 -8.73
C THR A 142 -2.37 -7.12 -9.23
N ILE A 143 -2.22 -6.55 -10.42
CA ILE A 143 -3.22 -5.76 -11.12
C ILE A 143 -3.70 -6.62 -12.30
N GLY A 144 -4.93 -7.12 -12.19
CA GLY A 144 -5.63 -7.91 -13.21
C GLY A 144 -6.24 -7.07 -14.29
#